data_AF-A0A024WWU4-F1
#
_entry.id   AF-A0A024WWU4-F1
#
_cell.length_a   1.000
_cell.length_b   1.000
_cell.length_c   1.000
_cell.angle_alpha   90.00
_cell.angle_beta   90.00
_cell.angle_gamma   90.00
#
_symmetry.space_group_name_H-M   'P 1'
#
loop_
_entity.id
_entity.type
_entity.pdbx_description
1 polymer ?
#
loop_
_entity_poly.entity_id
_entity_poly.type
_entity_poly.pdbx_seq_one_letter_code
_entity_poly.pdbx_strand_id
1 'polypeptide(L)'
;MKVLKRIETANVELEYVLCTHHHYDHSGGNIRMRELKQNIKVVGSAYEPTPGVNEKVYDGQIIRLGELNIKAIHAPCHTKGHILYYVYKTDEAKQEDHKYKPILFTGDTLFIAGCGRFFEGSAKDMFKNIEKVKNMRKETLIYCGHEYTLNNLR
;
A
#
# COMPACT_ATOMS: atom_id res chain seq x y z
N MET A 1 7.89 16.42 -11.35
CA MET A 1 7.08 15.30 -10.79
C MET A 1 6.49 15.73 -9.45
N LYS A 2 5.18 15.64 -9.23
CA LYS A 2 4.51 16.18 -8.02
C LYS A 2 5.10 15.64 -6.71
N VAL A 3 5.45 14.36 -6.68
CA VAL A 3 6.06 13.68 -5.52
C VAL A 3 7.42 14.30 -5.15
N LEU A 4 8.32 14.53 -6.11
CA LEU A 4 9.63 15.13 -5.84
C LEU A 4 9.52 16.54 -5.26
N LYS A 5 8.63 17.36 -5.83
CA LYS A 5 8.35 18.70 -5.30
C LYS A 5 7.84 18.63 -3.85
N ARG A 6 7.00 17.64 -3.53
CA ARG A 6 6.49 17.45 -2.18
C ARG A 6 7.58 17.02 -1.20
N ILE A 7 8.48 16.14 -1.61
CA ILE A 7 9.64 15.70 -0.82
C ILE A 7 10.52 16.90 -0.48
N GLU A 8 10.87 17.72 -1.47
CA GLU A 8 11.66 18.95 -1.29
C GLU A 8 10.97 19.92 -0.32
N THR A 9 9.68 20.19 -0.53
CA THR A 9 8.92 21.12 0.31
C THR A 9 8.73 20.61 1.74
N ALA A 10 8.63 19.29 1.93
CA ALA A 10 8.51 18.68 3.25
C ALA A 10 9.85 18.56 3.98
N ASN A 11 10.98 18.78 3.29
CA ASN A 11 12.33 18.59 3.82
C ASN A 11 12.53 17.21 4.45
N VAL A 12 12.11 16.15 3.73
CA VAL A 12 12.24 14.76 4.16
C VAL A 12 13.13 13.97 3.21
N GLU A 13 13.76 12.93 3.72
CA GLU A 13 14.46 11.95 2.90
C GLU A 13 13.50 10.84 2.45
N LEU A 14 13.55 10.47 1.17
CA LEU A 14 12.74 9.41 0.62
C LEU A 14 13.52 8.09 0.68
N GLU A 15 13.05 7.14 1.50
CA GLU A 15 13.69 5.82 1.64
C GLU A 15 13.01 4.71 0.81
N TYR A 16 11.67 4.73 0.76
CA TYR A 16 10.86 3.74 0.06
C TYR A 16 9.82 4.38 -0.84
N VAL A 17 9.55 3.74 -1.98
CA VAL A 17 8.32 3.90 -2.77
C VAL A 17 7.52 2.62 -2.62
N LEU A 18 6.31 2.69 -2.06
CA LEU A 18 5.44 1.54 -1.89
C LEU A 18 4.45 1.46 -3.06
N CYS A 19 4.59 0.46 -3.91
CA CYS A 19 3.68 0.23 -5.04
C CYS A 19 2.69 -0.88 -4.68
N THR A 20 1.38 -0.60 -4.77
CA THR A 20 0.34 -1.55 -4.37
C THR A 20 0.10 -2.62 -5.44
N HIS A 21 0.13 -2.25 -6.72
CA HIS A 21 -0.09 -3.16 -7.84
C HIS A 21 0.45 -2.59 -9.16
N HIS A 22 0.37 -3.37 -10.23
CA HIS A 22 1.05 -3.07 -11.49
C HIS A 22 0.38 -2.02 -12.41
N HIS A 23 -0.89 -1.66 -12.20
CA HIS A 23 -1.58 -0.71 -13.07
C HIS A 23 -0.84 0.63 -13.18
N TYR A 24 -0.84 1.19 -14.39
CA TYR A 24 0.06 2.29 -14.77
C TYR A 24 -0.15 3.57 -13.97
N ASP A 25 -1.38 3.87 -13.58
CA ASP A 25 -1.73 5.01 -12.75
C ASP A 25 -1.18 4.92 -11.31
N HIS A 26 -0.77 3.71 -10.88
CA HIS A 26 -0.10 3.46 -9.60
C HIS A 26 1.40 3.21 -9.75
N SER A 27 1.84 2.57 -10.86
CA SER A 27 3.21 2.11 -11.05
C SER A 27 4.04 2.95 -12.03
N GLY A 28 3.41 3.78 -12.87
CA GLY A 28 4.03 4.45 -14.01
C GLY A 28 5.16 5.42 -13.63
N GLY A 29 5.19 5.89 -12.38
CA GLY A 29 6.26 6.73 -11.85
C GLY A 29 7.52 5.99 -11.36
N ASN A 30 7.47 4.67 -11.21
CA ASN A 30 8.51 3.89 -10.52
C ASN A 30 9.87 3.95 -11.21
N ILE A 31 9.90 3.71 -12.53
CA ILE A 31 11.14 3.73 -13.33
C ILE A 31 11.78 5.11 -13.25
N ARG A 32 10.97 6.16 -13.47
CA ARG A 32 11.45 7.54 -13.43
C ARG A 32 11.97 7.93 -12.05
N MET A 33 11.34 7.44 -10.97
CA MET A 33 11.83 7.67 -9.61
C MET A 33 13.23 7.07 -9.42
N ARG A 34 13.48 5.85 -9.91
CA ARG A 34 14.79 5.19 -9.80
C ARG A 34 15.90 5.89 -10.57
N GLU A 35 15.57 6.45 -11.73
CA GLU A 35 16.53 7.26 -12.49
C GLU A 35 16.92 8.54 -11.74
N LEU A 36 15.96 9.16 -11.03
CA LEU A 36 16.15 10.44 -10.36
C LEU A 36 16.70 10.32 -8.93
N LYS A 37 16.47 9.18 -8.28
CA LYS A 37 16.92 8.88 -6.91
C LYS A 37 17.68 7.57 -6.92
N GLN A 38 18.98 7.66 -7.13
CA GLN A 38 19.85 6.48 -7.16
C GLN A 38 19.70 5.69 -5.85
N ASN A 39 19.67 4.36 -5.94
CA ASN A 39 19.50 3.43 -4.82
C ASN A 39 18.14 3.49 -4.10
N ILE A 40 17.15 4.25 -4.59
CA ILE A 40 15.80 4.20 -4.01
C ILE A 40 15.23 2.77 -4.07
N LYS A 41 14.58 2.36 -2.99
CA LYS A 41 13.86 1.08 -2.93
C LYS A 41 12.43 1.28 -3.37
N VAL A 42 12.12 0.82 -4.57
CA VAL A 42 10.75 0.69 -5.06
C VAL A 42 10.25 -0.69 -4.65
N VAL A 43 9.44 -0.70 -3.61
CA VAL A 43 8.83 -1.86 -2.99
C VAL A 43 7.58 -2.25 -3.78
N GLY A 44 7.45 -3.52 -4.09
CA GLY A 44 6.25 -4.07 -4.70
C GLY A 44 6.11 -5.57 -4.49
N SER A 45 5.00 -6.10 -4.98
CA SER A 45 4.65 -7.50 -4.82
C SER A 45 5.68 -8.48 -5.37
N ALA A 46 5.93 -9.57 -4.65
CA ALA A 46 6.63 -10.73 -5.20
C ALA A 46 5.74 -11.60 -6.11
N TYR A 47 4.42 -11.37 -6.11
CA TYR A 47 3.41 -12.22 -6.75
C TYR A 47 3.00 -11.74 -8.16
N GLU A 48 3.47 -10.56 -8.59
CA GLU A 48 3.29 -10.06 -9.95
C GLU A 48 4.45 -9.15 -10.38
N PRO A 49 4.79 -9.10 -11.69
CA PRO A 49 5.77 -8.15 -12.18
C PRO A 49 5.18 -6.73 -12.21
N THR A 50 5.87 -5.80 -11.57
CA THR A 50 5.49 -4.38 -11.57
C THR A 50 6.65 -3.54 -12.09
N PRO A 51 6.44 -2.66 -13.10
CA PRO A 51 7.51 -1.82 -13.65
C PRO A 51 8.26 -1.03 -12.59
N GLY A 52 9.60 -1.05 -12.68
CA GLY A 52 10.49 -0.30 -11.80
C GLY A 52 10.69 -0.89 -10.39
N VAL A 53 9.89 -1.86 -9.94
CA VAL A 53 10.10 -2.51 -8.62
C VAL A 53 11.47 -3.20 -8.58
N ASN A 54 12.24 -2.91 -7.53
CA ASN A 54 13.55 -3.51 -7.25
C ASN A 54 13.64 -4.13 -5.86
N GLU A 55 12.63 -3.95 -5.00
CA GLU A 55 12.50 -4.58 -3.69
C GLU A 55 11.18 -5.35 -3.66
N LYS A 56 11.23 -6.68 -3.56
CA LYS A 56 10.03 -7.51 -3.55
C LYS A 56 9.60 -7.84 -2.12
N VAL A 57 8.30 -7.78 -1.87
CA VAL A 57 7.70 -8.20 -0.59
C VAL A 57 6.74 -9.38 -0.74
N TYR A 58 6.76 -10.25 0.26
CA TYR A 58 5.83 -11.35 0.43
C TYR A 58 4.76 -11.01 1.48
N ASP A 59 3.68 -11.79 1.51
CA ASP A 59 2.64 -11.66 2.53
C ASP A 59 3.23 -11.74 3.95
N GLY A 60 2.81 -10.80 4.80
CA GLY A 60 3.27 -10.72 6.19
C GLY A 60 4.66 -10.12 6.40
N GLN A 61 5.43 -9.86 5.34
CA GLN A 61 6.75 -9.24 5.46
C GLN A 61 6.65 -7.82 6.04
N ILE A 62 7.58 -7.48 6.93
CA ILE A 62 7.63 -6.17 7.58
C ILE A 62 8.85 -5.40 7.09
N ILE A 63 8.62 -4.21 6.56
CA ILE A 63 9.65 -3.20 6.28
C ILE A 63 9.68 -2.21 7.44
N ARG A 64 10.89 -1.76 7.82
CA ARG A 64 11.09 -0.77 8.88
C ARG A 64 11.42 0.59 8.28
N LEU A 65 10.81 1.64 8.81
CA LEU A 65 11.08 3.04 8.46
C LEU A 65 11.12 3.86 9.75
N GLY A 66 12.32 4.04 10.31
CA GLY A 66 12.47 4.55 11.68
C GLY A 66 11.68 3.71 12.69
N GLU A 67 10.78 4.36 13.44
CA GLU A 67 9.89 3.71 14.42
C GLU A 67 8.66 3.02 13.79
N LEU A 68 8.45 3.21 12.48
CA LEU A 68 7.30 2.65 11.78
C LEU A 68 7.59 1.21 11.33
N ASN A 69 6.57 0.37 11.49
CA ASN A 69 6.45 -0.94 10.86
C ASN A 69 5.53 -0.80 9.66
N ILE A 70 5.93 -1.36 8.52
CA ILE A 70 5.12 -1.40 7.31
C ILE A 70 4.95 -2.87 6.94
N LYS A 71 3.81 -3.46 7.30
CA LYS A 71 3.48 -4.86 6.99
C LYS A 71 2.82 -4.94 5.62
N ALA A 72 3.41 -5.73 4.73
CA ALA A 72 2.82 -6.10 3.45
C ALA A 72 1.74 -7.17 3.67
N ILE A 73 0.57 -6.98 3.06
CA ILE A 73 -0.56 -7.92 3.14
C ILE A 73 -0.98 -8.23 1.71
N HIS A 74 -0.83 -9.48 1.29
CA HIS A 74 -1.25 -9.94 -0.03
C HIS A 74 -2.77 -9.93 -0.13
N ALA A 75 -3.29 -9.26 -1.15
CA ALA A 75 -4.72 -9.04 -1.37
C ALA A 75 -5.12 -9.30 -2.83
N PRO A 76 -4.95 -10.54 -3.34
CA PRO A 76 -5.25 -10.86 -4.73
C PRO A 76 -6.74 -10.63 -5.02
N CYS A 77 -7.07 -9.85 -6.05
CA CYS A 77 -8.38 -9.83 -6.70
C CYS A 77 -8.39 -8.79 -7.83
N HIS A 78 -8.15 -7.52 -7.47
CA HIS A 78 -8.08 -6.44 -8.45
C HIS A 78 -6.94 -6.68 -9.44
N THR A 79 -5.74 -6.95 -8.90
CA THR A 79 -4.68 -7.67 -9.59
C THR A 79 -4.31 -8.91 -8.77
N LYS A 80 -3.66 -9.90 -9.39
CA LYS A 80 -3.24 -11.14 -8.72
C LYS A 80 -2.17 -10.91 -7.64
N GLY A 81 -1.36 -9.87 -7.79
CA GLY A 81 -0.28 -9.56 -6.87
C GLY A 81 -0.53 -8.35 -5.99
N HIS A 82 -1.74 -7.79 -5.93
CA HIS A 82 -2.02 -6.59 -5.13
C HIS A 82 -1.56 -6.73 -3.67
N ILE A 83 -0.91 -5.69 -3.14
CA ILE A 83 -0.42 -5.59 -1.77
C ILE A 83 -1.07 -4.39 -1.08
N LEU A 84 -1.63 -4.62 0.11
CA LEU A 84 -1.96 -3.57 1.06
C LEU A 84 -0.75 -3.33 1.97
N TYR A 85 -0.50 -2.07 2.32
CA TYR A 85 0.57 -1.71 3.27
C TYR A 85 -0.04 -1.19 4.56
N TYR A 86 0.10 -1.98 5.63
CA TYR A 86 -0.35 -1.64 6.97
C TYR A 86 0.79 -1.01 7.77
N VAL A 87 0.64 0.26 8.12
CA VAL A 87 1.64 1.06 8.83
C VAL A 87 1.22 1.25 10.29
N TYR A 88 2.08 0.82 11.20
CA TYR A 88 1.82 0.88 12.65
C TYR A 88 3.13 1.11 13.43
N LYS A 89 3.00 1.56 14.68
CA LYS A 89 4.11 1.65 15.63
C LYS A 89 4.01 0.51 16.64
N THR A 90 5.15 0.15 17.22
CA THR A 90 5.19 -0.75 18.37
C THR A 90 5.65 -0.02 19.63
N ASP A 91 5.13 -0.41 20.78
CA ASP A 91 5.60 0.04 22.08
C ASP A 91 6.91 -0.66 22.48
N GLU A 92 7.41 -0.35 23.69
CA GLU A 92 8.64 -0.96 24.23
C GLU A 92 8.55 -2.49 24.39
N ALA A 93 7.35 -3.02 24.59
CA ALA A 93 7.08 -4.46 24.66
C ALA A 93 6.93 -5.10 23.26
N LYS A 94 7.19 -4.35 22.19
CA LYS A 94 7.04 -4.76 20.78
C LYS A 94 5.61 -5.13 20.40
N GLN A 95 4.62 -4.65 21.14
CA GLN A 95 3.20 -4.77 20.80
C GLN A 95 2.74 -3.55 20.02
N GLU A 96 1.60 -3.59 19.33
CA GLU A 96 1.11 -2.41 18.63
C GLU A 96 0.85 -1.26 19.61
N ASP A 97 1.42 -0.09 19.33
CA ASP A 97 1.18 1.10 20.15
C ASP A 97 -0.21 1.65 19.87
N HIS A 98 -1.11 1.49 20.85
CA HIS A 98 -2.49 1.95 20.77
C HIS A 98 -2.65 3.47 20.87
N LYS A 99 -1.59 4.23 21.20
CA LYS A 99 -1.61 5.71 21.17
C LYS A 99 -1.62 6.25 19.74
N TYR A 100 -1.15 5.46 18.78
CA TYR A 100 -1.12 5.83 17.37
C TYR A 100 -2.20 5.08 16.60
N LYS A 101 -2.90 5.82 15.74
CA LYS A 101 -3.83 5.21 14.78
C LYS A 101 -3.01 4.61 13.63
N PRO A 102 -3.16 3.31 13.34
CA PRO A 102 -2.49 2.70 12.21
C PRO A 102 -3.10 3.19 10.90
N ILE A 103 -2.36 3.04 9.82
CA ILE A 103 -2.75 3.44 8.46
C ILE A 103 -2.75 2.20 7.57
N LEU A 104 -3.74 2.07 6.70
CA LEU A 104 -3.76 1.07 5.65
C LEU A 104 -3.83 1.74 4.28
N PHE A 105 -2.77 1.59 3.50
CA PHE A 105 -2.79 1.92 2.08
C PHE A 105 -3.40 0.75 1.32
N THR A 106 -4.58 0.95 0.75
CA THR A 106 -5.38 -0.14 0.17
C THR A 106 -5.31 -0.23 -1.34
N GLY A 107 -4.69 0.77 -2.00
CA GLY A 107 -4.74 0.93 -3.46
C GLY A 107 -6.17 0.72 -3.95
N ASP A 108 -6.30 -0.18 -4.92
CA ASP A 108 -7.57 -0.50 -5.56
C ASP A 108 -8.27 -1.75 -5.01
N THR A 109 -7.86 -2.26 -3.84
CA THR A 109 -8.60 -3.36 -3.20
C THR A 109 -9.85 -2.82 -2.49
N LEU A 110 -9.68 -1.82 -1.63
CA LEU A 110 -10.75 -1.21 -0.82
C LEU A 110 -10.78 0.29 -1.04
N PHE A 111 -11.97 0.83 -1.29
CA PHE A 111 -12.26 2.26 -1.39
C PHE A 111 -13.17 2.70 -0.24
N ILE A 112 -13.32 4.01 -0.05
CA ILE A 112 -14.39 4.52 0.80
C ILE A 112 -15.73 4.09 0.18
N ALA A 113 -16.52 3.35 0.96
CA ALA A 113 -17.81 2.77 0.57
C ALA A 113 -17.80 1.79 -0.64
N GLY A 114 -16.64 1.28 -1.07
CA GLY A 114 -16.57 0.40 -2.25
C GLY A 114 -15.34 -0.51 -2.29
N CYS A 115 -15.21 -1.29 -3.35
CA CYS A 115 -14.05 -2.17 -3.58
C CYS A 115 -13.63 -2.14 -5.06
N GLY A 116 -12.43 -2.63 -5.34
CA GLY A 116 -11.90 -2.76 -6.70
C GLY A 116 -12.75 -3.63 -7.60
N ARG A 117 -12.70 -3.37 -8.91
CA ARG A 117 -13.16 -4.35 -9.91
C ARG A 117 -12.27 -5.58 -9.89
N PHE A 118 -12.83 -6.75 -10.15
CA PHE A 118 -12.14 -8.03 -10.05
C PHE A 118 -11.50 -8.40 -11.40
N PHE A 119 -10.47 -7.65 -11.83
CA PHE A 119 -9.87 -7.89 -13.15
C PHE A 119 -9.10 -9.22 -13.21
N GLU A 120 -8.46 -9.64 -12.12
CA GLU A 120 -7.56 -10.80 -12.12
C GLU A 120 -7.87 -11.82 -10.99
N GLY A 121 -9.07 -11.77 -10.42
CA GLY A 121 -9.49 -12.67 -9.36
C GLY A 121 -10.99 -12.78 -9.22
N SER A 122 -11.44 -13.43 -8.15
CA SER A 122 -12.86 -13.74 -7.93
C SER A 122 -13.48 -12.93 -6.80
N ALA A 123 -14.81 -12.93 -6.72
CA ALA A 123 -15.55 -12.37 -5.59
C ALA A 123 -15.14 -13.02 -4.25
N LYS A 124 -14.81 -14.32 -4.26
CA LYS A 124 -14.31 -15.04 -3.09
C LYS A 124 -12.98 -14.48 -2.61
N ASP A 125 -12.11 -14.06 -3.54
CA ASP A 125 -10.83 -13.47 -3.21
C ASP A 125 -11.01 -12.06 -2.61
N MET A 126 -11.84 -11.22 -3.24
CA MET A 126 -12.16 -9.90 -2.67
C MET A 126 -12.79 -10.00 -1.28
N PHE A 127 -13.74 -10.92 -1.10
CA PHE A 127 -14.38 -11.13 0.20
C PHE A 127 -13.36 -11.50 1.29
N LYS A 128 -12.42 -12.40 0.99
CA LYS A 128 -11.32 -12.72 1.93
C LYS A 128 -10.45 -11.50 2.24
N ASN A 129 -10.18 -10.64 1.26
CA ASN A 129 -9.39 -9.42 1.48
C ASN A 129 -10.14 -8.42 2.37
N ILE A 130 -11.44 -8.25 2.16
CA ILE A 130 -12.29 -7.41 3.02
C ILE A 130 -12.31 -7.96 4.46
N GLU A 131 -12.44 -9.27 4.64
CA GLU A 131 -12.40 -9.89 5.98
C GLU A 131 -11.05 -9.68 6.68
N LYS A 132 -9.92 -9.66 5.96
CA LYS A 132 -8.62 -9.27 6.55
C LYS A 132 -8.66 -7.85 7.12
N VAL A 133 -9.21 -6.89 6.37
CA VAL A 133 -9.30 -5.48 6.80
C VAL A 133 -10.29 -5.30 7.94
N LYS A 134 -11.44 -6.00 7.91
CA LYS A 134 -12.47 -5.96 8.95
C LYS A 134 -11.96 -6.39 10.32
N ASN A 135 -10.98 -7.30 10.36
CA ASN A 135 -10.35 -7.78 11.60
C ASN A 135 -9.23 -6.86 12.11
N MET A 136 -8.93 -5.75 11.43
CA MET A 136 -7.98 -4.75 11.93
C MET A 136 -8.61 -3.85 13.00
N ARG A 137 -7.76 -3.10 13.69
CA ARG A 137 -8.18 -2.09 14.67
C ARG A 137 -9.17 -1.10 14.05
N LYS A 138 -10.26 -0.80 14.75
CA LYS A 138 -11.38 0.02 14.25
C LYS A 138 -10.96 1.44 13.85
N GLU A 139 -9.94 1.97 14.50
CA GLU A 139 -9.38 3.30 14.28
C GLU A 139 -8.36 3.36 13.12
N THR A 140 -8.14 2.26 12.41
CA THR A 140 -7.26 2.21 11.23
C THR A 140 -7.75 3.20 10.17
N LEU A 141 -6.87 4.09 9.74
CA LEU A 141 -7.16 5.05 8.69
C LEU A 141 -6.97 4.41 7.32
N ILE A 142 -7.97 4.50 6.45
CA ILE A 142 -7.93 3.93 5.09
C ILE A 142 -7.50 5.01 4.10
N TYR A 143 -6.44 4.74 3.34
CA TYR A 143 -5.96 5.57 2.23
C TYR A 143 -6.03 4.76 0.93
N CYS A 144 -7.09 5.00 0.15
CA CYS A 144 -7.36 4.27 -1.09
C CYS A 144 -6.82 4.96 -2.35
N GLY A 145 -6.75 4.22 -3.45
CA GLY A 145 -6.12 4.66 -4.70
C GLY A 145 -6.85 5.77 -5.45
N HIS A 146 -8.18 5.84 -5.30
CA HIS A 146 -9.03 6.72 -6.09
C HIS A 146 -10.10 7.43 -5.28
N GLU A 147 -10.50 8.61 -5.76
CA GLU A 147 -11.63 9.38 -5.24
C GLU A 147 -12.93 8.93 -5.91
N TYR A 148 -13.41 7.74 -5.54
CA TYR A 148 -14.69 7.17 -6.00
C TYR A 148 -15.81 7.26 -4.97
N THR A 149 -15.57 7.94 -3.84
CA THR A 149 -16.44 7.95 -2.65
C THR A 149 -17.89 8.27 -2.97
N LEU A 150 -18.14 9.36 -3.72
CA LEU A 150 -19.50 9.79 -4.05
C LEU A 150 -20.24 8.77 -4.93
N ASN A 151 -19.55 8.17 -5.90
CA ASN A 151 -20.18 7.18 -6.79
C ASN A 151 -20.43 5.85 -6.08
N ASN A 152 -19.59 5.49 -5.11
CA ASN A 152 -19.78 4.28 -4.31
C ASN A 152 -20.96 4.37 -3.33
N LEU A 153 -21.37 5.59 -2.94
CA LEU A 153 -22.47 5.85 -2.03
C LEU A 153 -23.82 6.06 -2.73
N ARG A 154 -23.85 6.01 -4.06
CA ARG A 154 -25.07 6.11 -4.88
C ARG A 154 -25.61 4.72 -5.20
#